data_AF-A0A7S3BGV2-F1
#
_entry.id   AF-A0A7S3BGV2-F1
#
_cell.length_a   1.000
_cell.length_b   1.000
_cell.length_c   1.000
_cell.angle_alpha   90.00
_cell.angle_beta   90.00
_cell.angle_gamma   90.00
#
_symmetry.space_group_name_H-M   'P 1'
#
loop_
_entity.id
_entity.type
_entity.pdbx_description
1 polymer ?
#
loop_
_entity_poly.entity_id
_entity_poly.type
_entity_poly.pdbx_seq_one_letter_code
_entity_poly.pdbx_strand_id
1 'polypeptide(L)'
;KAKEEGAAAVAAATEEGSSVLESATERITALEAEAAAAATASTAAAEELASAKAASAALEEELQAAKEAAALAPAAAAAPGEGVAELEGKLQAAEANAEKFKKAAAHWKQQTTKAKEEGAAAAAAREAAAAAAVTAAKDECLALVGAAKEEAAAAAIVAAKEDAAAALVAAKEEAAAALVAAK
;
A
#
# COMPACT_ATOMS: atom_id res chain seq x y z
N LYS A 1 -30.07 -11.11 -24.81
CA LYS A 1 -29.95 -9.69 -24.38
C LYS A 1 -29.68 -9.57 -22.87
N ALA A 2 -30.57 -10.04 -21.98
CA ALA A 2 -30.32 -10.02 -20.52
C ALA A 2 -29.06 -10.81 -20.07
N LYS A 3 -28.80 -11.97 -20.70
CA LYS A 3 -27.58 -12.77 -20.44
C LYS A 3 -26.28 -12.10 -20.90
N GLU A 4 -26.34 -11.21 -21.90
CA GLU A 4 -25.18 -10.49 -22.44
C GLU A 4 -24.90 -9.21 -21.63
N GLU A 5 -25.95 -8.49 -21.21
CA GLU A 5 -25.83 -7.31 -20.35
C GLU A 5 -25.31 -7.67 -18.95
N GLY A 6 -25.71 -8.82 -18.40
CA GLY A 6 -25.19 -9.32 -17.12
C GLY A 6 -23.72 -9.78 -17.18
N ALA A 7 -23.27 -10.32 -18.31
CA ALA A 7 -21.86 -10.72 -18.47
C ALA A 7 -20.92 -9.51 -18.64
N ALA A 8 -21.39 -8.44 -19.30
CA ALA A 8 -20.64 -7.21 -19.46
C ALA A 8 -20.48 -6.41 -18.16
N ALA A 9 -21.49 -6.44 -17.28
CA ALA A 9 -21.44 -5.79 -15.96
C ALA A 9 -20.41 -6.48 -15.03
N VAL A 10 -20.40 -7.82 -14.99
CA VAL A 10 -19.43 -8.61 -14.21
C VAL A 10 -18.00 -8.32 -14.66
N ALA A 11 -17.77 -8.27 -15.98
CA ALA A 11 -16.46 -7.99 -16.55
C ALA A 11 -15.98 -6.57 -16.20
N ALA A 12 -16.87 -5.57 -16.21
CA ALA A 12 -16.52 -4.20 -15.82
C ALA A 12 -16.17 -4.08 -14.32
N ALA A 13 -16.96 -4.73 -13.45
CA ALA A 13 -16.70 -4.72 -12.01
C ALA A 13 -15.42 -5.48 -11.63
N THR A 14 -15.08 -6.55 -12.35
CA THR A 14 -13.81 -7.27 -12.15
C THR A 14 -12.60 -6.50 -12.68
N GLU A 15 -12.72 -5.79 -13.81
CA GLU A 15 -11.67 -4.90 -14.33
C GLU A 15 -11.39 -3.72 -13.39
N GLU A 16 -12.42 -3.05 -12.89
CA GLU A 16 -12.27 -1.95 -11.92
C GLU A 16 -11.63 -2.43 -10.61
N GLY A 17 -12.07 -3.58 -10.07
CA GLY A 17 -11.44 -4.19 -8.90
C GLY A 17 -9.99 -4.61 -9.12
N SER A 18 -9.68 -5.13 -10.32
CA SER A 18 -8.31 -5.54 -10.69
C SER A 18 -7.37 -4.34 -10.77
N SER A 19 -7.79 -3.24 -11.41
CA SER A 19 -6.98 -2.03 -11.55
C SER A 19 -6.69 -1.35 -10.20
N VAL A 20 -7.65 -1.34 -9.28
CA VAL A 20 -7.46 -0.80 -7.92
C VAL A 20 -6.47 -1.64 -7.12
N LEU A 21 -6.52 -2.96 -7.25
CA LEU A 21 -5.58 -3.87 -6.58
C LEU A 21 -4.17 -3.76 -7.14
N GLU A 22 -4.03 -3.57 -8.45
CA GLU A 22 -2.74 -3.36 -9.11
C GLU A 22 -2.11 -2.05 -8.64
N SER A 23 -2.87 -0.94 -8.69
CA SER A 23 -2.41 0.36 -8.19
C SER A 23 -2.05 0.34 -6.69
N ALA A 24 -2.84 -0.35 -5.87
CA ALA A 24 -2.53 -0.51 -4.44
C ALA A 24 -1.25 -1.32 -4.22
N THR A 25 -1.02 -2.35 -5.05
CA THR A 25 0.20 -3.17 -4.99
C THR A 25 1.43 -2.34 -5.37
N GLU A 26 1.35 -1.57 -6.47
CA GLU A 26 2.42 -0.64 -6.87
C GLU A 26 2.73 0.37 -5.77
N ARG A 27 1.69 0.91 -5.12
CA ARG A 27 1.89 1.88 -4.03
C ARG A 27 2.58 1.26 -2.82
N ILE A 28 2.23 0.03 -2.45
CA ILE A 28 2.90 -0.72 -1.37
C ILE A 28 4.37 -0.92 -1.72
N THR A 29 4.67 -1.42 -2.93
CA THR A 29 6.06 -1.62 -3.38
C THR A 29 6.86 -0.32 -3.38
N ALA A 30 6.25 0.79 -3.79
CA ALA A 30 6.89 2.11 -3.74
C ALA A 30 7.21 2.55 -2.30
N LEU A 31 6.28 2.34 -1.36
CA LEU A 31 6.46 2.67 0.06
C LEU A 31 7.51 1.78 0.73
N GLU A 32 7.58 0.50 0.37
CA GLU A 32 8.63 -0.42 0.84
C GLU A 32 10.02 0.01 0.35
N ALA A 33 10.12 0.43 -0.92
CA ALA A 33 11.37 0.98 -1.46
C ALA A 33 11.76 2.30 -0.76
N GLU A 34 10.81 3.18 -0.47
CA GLU A 34 11.06 4.42 0.29
C GLU A 34 11.53 4.12 1.72
N ALA A 35 10.90 3.16 2.40
CA ALA A 35 11.30 2.74 3.75
C ALA A 35 12.72 2.15 3.76
N ALA A 36 13.08 1.36 2.74
CA ALA A 36 14.43 0.82 2.60
C ALA A 36 15.46 1.93 2.37
N ALA A 37 15.18 2.88 1.47
CA ALA A 37 16.05 4.03 1.21
C ALA A 37 16.23 4.91 2.45
N ALA A 38 15.14 5.19 3.19
CA ALA A 38 15.18 5.95 4.43
C ALA A 38 15.99 5.24 5.53
N ALA A 39 15.91 3.91 5.61
CA ALA A 39 16.71 3.13 6.54
C ALA A 39 18.21 3.21 6.21
N THR A 40 18.60 3.08 4.94
CA THR A 40 19.99 3.27 4.50
C THR A 40 20.50 4.68 4.83
N ALA A 41 19.70 5.71 4.54
CA ALA A 41 20.06 7.09 4.86
C ALA A 41 20.17 7.33 6.37
N SER A 42 19.32 6.68 7.17
CA SER A 42 19.40 6.73 8.64
C SER A 42 20.70 6.12 9.16
N THR A 43 21.15 5.00 8.59
CA THR A 43 22.42 4.36 8.96
C THR A 43 23.60 5.26 8.60
N ALA A 44 23.64 5.78 7.37
CA ALA A 44 24.69 6.70 6.94
C ALA A 44 24.76 7.97 7.82
N ALA A 45 23.61 8.55 8.17
CA ALA A 45 23.57 9.71 9.06
C ALA A 45 24.05 9.39 10.49
N ALA A 46 23.82 8.17 10.98
CA ALA A 46 24.32 7.73 12.28
C ALA A 46 25.84 7.49 12.27
N GLU A 47 26.39 6.95 11.18
CA GLU A 47 27.83 6.79 10.98
C GLU A 47 28.54 8.15 10.89
N GLU A 48 28.00 9.10 10.13
CA GLU A 48 28.53 10.47 10.07
C GLU A 48 28.48 11.18 11.43
N LEU A 49 27.40 10.97 12.20
CA LEU A 49 27.31 11.50 13.56
C LEU A 49 28.38 10.90 14.49
N ALA A 50 28.64 9.59 14.38
CA ALA A 50 29.68 8.93 15.16
C ALA A 50 31.07 9.46 14.80
N SER A 51 31.36 9.62 13.50
CA SER A 51 32.60 10.21 13.00
C SER A 51 32.79 11.66 13.46
N ALA A 52 31.74 12.48 13.38
CA ALA A 52 31.79 13.88 13.83
C ALA A 52 32.03 14.00 15.35
N LYS A 53 31.44 13.11 16.15
CA LYS A 53 31.70 13.05 17.60
C LYS A 53 33.13 12.61 17.91
N ALA A 54 33.64 11.61 17.21
CA ALA A 54 35.03 11.17 17.37
C ALA A 54 36.02 12.29 17.00
N ALA A 55 35.76 13.02 15.93
CA ALA A 55 36.57 14.18 15.54
C ALA A 55 36.52 15.32 16.57
N SER A 56 35.35 15.58 17.16
CA SER A 56 35.19 16.58 18.22
C SER A 56 35.98 16.18 19.48
N ALA A 57 35.89 14.92 19.90
CA ALA A 57 36.64 14.41 21.05
C ALA A 57 38.17 14.46 20.84
N ALA A 58 38.65 14.16 19.63
CA ALA A 58 40.07 14.29 19.31
C ALA A 58 40.56 15.75 19.35
N LEU A 59 39.73 16.69 18.84
CA LEU A 59 40.03 18.12 18.92
C LEU A 59 40.00 18.66 20.36
N GLU A 60 39.11 18.15 21.22
CA GLU A 60 39.10 18.49 22.65
C GLU A 60 40.39 18.03 23.35
N GLU A 61 40.87 16.82 23.04
CA GLU A 61 42.14 16.31 23.59
C GLU A 61 43.34 17.15 23.11
N GLU A 62 43.38 17.50 21.82
CA GLU A 62 44.43 18.35 21.25
C GLU A 62 44.38 19.78 21.82
N LEU A 63 43.18 20.34 22.02
CA LEU A 63 42.96 21.62 22.68
C LEU A 63 43.50 21.60 24.10
N GLN A 64 43.19 20.55 24.87
CA GLN A 64 43.62 20.40 26.25
C GLN A 64 45.15 20.30 26.33
N ALA A 65 45.76 19.48 25.48
CA ALA A 65 47.21 19.35 25.38
C ALA A 65 47.88 20.69 25.00
N ALA A 66 47.31 21.44 24.07
CA ALA A 66 47.80 22.76 23.69
C ALA A 66 47.71 23.78 24.83
N LYS A 67 46.61 23.76 25.61
CA LYS A 67 46.42 24.61 26.80
C LYS A 67 47.43 24.28 27.90
N GLU A 68 47.67 22.99 28.15
CA GLU A 68 48.69 22.54 29.10
C GLU A 68 50.10 22.94 28.64
N ALA A 69 50.45 22.70 27.38
CA ALA A 69 51.74 23.11 26.83
C ALA A 69 51.96 24.63 26.91
N ALA A 70 50.93 25.43 26.65
CA ALA A 70 50.98 26.88 26.79
C ALA A 70 51.19 27.32 28.25
N ALA A 71 50.61 26.61 29.23
CA ALA A 71 50.78 26.89 30.66
C ALA A 71 52.20 26.60 31.17
N LEU A 72 52.92 25.67 30.53
CA LEU A 72 54.31 25.32 30.85
C LEU A 72 55.37 26.16 30.10
N ALA A 73 54.96 27.02 29.15
CA ALA A 73 55.88 27.82 28.34
C ALA A 73 56.47 29.01 29.13
N PRO A 74 57.79 29.28 29.03
CA PRO A 74 58.42 30.42 29.71
C PRO A 74 57.91 31.76 29.16
N ALA A 75 57.65 32.72 30.05
CA ALA A 75 56.98 34.00 29.76
C ALA A 75 57.63 34.86 28.64
N ALA A 76 58.90 34.63 28.29
CA ALA A 76 59.60 35.31 27.21
C ALA A 76 59.39 34.69 25.81
N ALA A 77 58.85 33.46 25.73
CA ALA A 77 58.56 32.74 24.48
C ALA A 77 57.06 32.52 24.24
N ALA A 78 56.20 33.02 25.14
CA ALA A 78 54.75 32.91 25.05
C ALA A 78 54.19 33.80 23.93
N ALA A 79 54.34 33.36 22.68
CA ALA A 79 53.44 33.81 21.63
C ALA A 79 52.03 33.33 21.99
N PRO A 80 51.05 34.23 22.16
CA PRO A 80 49.77 33.88 22.75
C PRO A 80 48.87 33.16 21.74
N GLY A 81 48.44 31.96 22.09
CA GLY A 81 47.06 31.49 21.85
C GLY A 81 46.57 31.31 20.41
N GLU A 82 47.34 31.59 19.36
CA GLU A 82 46.86 31.52 17.97
C GLU A 82 46.47 30.08 17.59
N GLY A 83 47.29 29.09 17.98
CA GLY A 83 46.95 27.66 17.81
C GLY A 83 45.80 27.19 18.70
N VAL A 84 45.64 27.75 19.91
CA VAL A 84 44.52 27.43 20.81
C VAL A 84 43.21 27.99 20.24
N ALA A 85 43.21 29.24 19.77
CA ALA A 85 42.06 29.87 19.13
C ALA A 85 41.66 29.16 17.83
N GLU A 86 42.63 28.71 17.03
CA GLU A 86 42.35 27.90 15.83
C GLU A 86 41.72 26.55 16.19
N LEU A 87 42.23 25.86 17.23
CA LEU A 87 41.65 24.61 17.72
C LEU A 87 40.25 24.80 18.32
N GLU A 88 39.99 25.88 19.07
CA GLU A 88 38.63 26.23 19.55
C GLU A 88 37.67 26.49 18.39
N GLY A 89 38.13 27.16 17.33
CA GLY A 89 37.34 27.36 16.12
C GLY A 89 37.02 26.06 15.37
N LYS A 90 37.99 25.14 15.27
CA LYS A 90 37.79 23.81 14.69
C LYS A 90 36.83 22.97 15.53
N LEU A 91 36.94 23.04 16.86
CA LEU A 91 36.04 22.34 17.77
C LEU A 91 34.59 22.84 17.62
N GLN A 92 34.36 24.16 17.63
CA GLN A 92 33.01 24.71 17.40
C GLN A 92 32.43 24.30 16.04
N ALA A 93 33.26 24.25 14.98
CA ALA A 93 32.83 23.80 13.67
C ALA A 93 32.47 22.30 13.67
N ALA A 94 33.23 21.47 14.39
CA ALA A 94 32.97 20.04 14.53
C ALA A 94 31.67 19.78 15.33
N GLU A 95 31.45 20.49 16.43
CA GLU A 95 30.21 20.43 17.21
C GLU A 95 28.99 20.87 16.39
N ALA A 96 29.12 21.95 15.61
CA ALA A 96 28.07 22.40 14.72
C ALA A 96 27.73 21.36 13.65
N ASN A 97 28.72 20.62 13.14
CA ASN A 97 28.49 19.53 12.20
C ASN A 97 27.86 18.31 12.88
N ALA A 98 28.30 17.95 14.10
CA ALA A 98 27.67 16.89 14.88
C ALA A 98 26.18 17.18 15.13
N GLU A 99 25.80 18.43 15.44
CA GLU A 99 24.40 18.81 15.58
C GLU A 99 23.60 18.72 14.27
N LYS A 100 24.21 19.02 13.11
CA LYS A 100 23.57 18.79 11.81
C LYS A 100 23.32 17.31 11.55
N PHE A 101 24.32 16.45 11.78
CA PHE A 101 24.17 15.01 11.59
C PHE A 101 23.20 14.38 12.57
N LYS A 102 23.13 14.88 13.80
CA LYS A 102 22.12 14.49 14.79
C LYS A 102 20.70 14.81 14.32
N LYS A 103 20.48 16.00 13.76
CA LYS A 103 19.19 16.37 13.15
C LYS A 103 18.87 15.51 11.94
N ALA A 104 19.85 15.24 11.07
CA ALA A 104 19.68 14.38 9.91
C ALA A 104 19.31 12.94 10.33
N ALA A 105 20.01 12.37 11.32
CA ALA A 105 19.71 11.05 11.86
C ALA A 105 18.29 10.98 12.47
N ALA A 106 17.87 12.02 13.20
CA ALA A 106 16.51 12.11 13.73
C ALA A 106 15.46 12.19 12.60
N HIS A 107 15.71 13.01 11.57
CA HIS A 107 14.84 13.14 10.40
C HIS A 107 14.66 11.81 9.66
N TRP A 108 15.76 11.12 9.33
CA TRP A 108 15.69 9.85 8.61
C TRP A 108 15.04 8.73 9.42
N LYS A 109 15.23 8.74 10.75
CA LYS A 109 14.51 7.83 11.64
C LYS A 109 12.99 8.08 11.61
N GLN A 110 12.57 9.35 11.67
CA GLN A 110 11.17 9.72 11.55
C GLN A 110 10.59 9.32 10.18
N GLN A 111 11.33 9.57 9.09
CA GLN A 111 10.90 9.20 7.75
C GLN A 111 10.76 7.69 7.58
N THR A 112 11.68 6.90 8.16
CA THR A 112 11.59 5.44 8.16
C THR A 112 10.34 4.94 8.89
N THR A 113 9.99 5.54 10.04
CA THR A 113 8.76 5.22 10.76
C THR A 113 7.52 5.57 9.93
N LYS A 114 7.48 6.78 9.36
CA LYS A 114 6.36 7.24 8.54
C LYS A 114 6.12 6.34 7.33
N ALA A 115 7.17 6.00 6.58
CA ALA A 115 7.05 5.11 5.42
C ALA A 115 6.51 3.72 5.79
N LYS A 116 6.89 3.19 6.96
CA LYS A 116 6.34 1.92 7.47
C LYS A 116 4.86 2.02 7.84
N GLU A 117 4.45 3.09 8.49
CA GLU A 117 3.05 3.33 8.86
C GLU A 117 2.17 3.49 7.63
N GLU A 118 2.62 4.26 6.63
CA GLU A 118 1.93 4.42 5.35
C GLU A 118 1.86 3.09 4.58
N GLY A 119 2.93 2.31 4.57
CA GLY A 119 2.95 0.97 3.97
C GLY A 119 1.95 0.02 4.61
N ALA A 120 1.86 0.00 5.94
CA ALA A 120 0.89 -0.80 6.67
C ALA A 120 -0.56 -0.36 6.38
N ALA A 121 -0.82 0.94 6.31
CA ALA A 121 -2.13 1.47 5.93
C ALA A 121 -2.51 1.10 4.49
N ALA A 122 -1.56 1.18 3.55
CA ALA A 122 -1.78 0.79 2.15
C ALA A 122 -2.06 -0.72 2.01
N ALA A 123 -1.37 -1.57 2.77
CA ALA A 123 -1.63 -2.99 2.81
C ALA A 123 -3.04 -3.32 3.33
N ALA A 124 -3.47 -2.67 4.42
CA ALA A 124 -4.81 -2.82 4.96
C ALA A 124 -5.89 -2.34 3.95
N ALA A 125 -5.64 -1.23 3.27
CA ALA A 125 -6.55 -0.71 2.24
C ALA A 125 -6.67 -1.68 1.04
N ARG A 126 -5.55 -2.29 0.60
CA ARG A 126 -5.55 -3.32 -0.45
C ARG A 126 -6.37 -4.54 -0.03
N GLU A 127 -6.23 -4.99 1.22
CA GLU A 127 -7.00 -6.13 1.74
C GLU A 127 -8.50 -5.84 1.78
N ALA A 128 -8.88 -4.64 2.23
CA ALA A 128 -10.26 -4.19 2.21
C ALA A 128 -10.83 -4.11 0.78
N ALA A 129 -10.06 -3.58 -0.17
CA ALA A 129 -10.44 -3.52 -1.58
C ALA A 129 -10.63 -4.92 -2.18
N ALA A 130 -9.74 -5.87 -1.85
CA ALA A 130 -9.87 -7.25 -2.29
C ALA A 130 -11.13 -7.92 -1.73
N ALA A 131 -11.43 -7.72 -0.45
CA ALA A 131 -12.64 -8.24 0.19
C ALA A 131 -13.93 -7.65 -0.42
N ALA A 132 -13.92 -6.35 -0.72
CA ALA A 132 -15.02 -5.68 -1.40
C ALA A 132 -15.24 -6.22 -2.81
N ALA A 133 -14.18 -6.40 -3.59
CA ALA A 133 -14.26 -6.98 -4.93
C ALA A 133 -14.83 -8.41 -4.92
N VAL A 134 -14.41 -9.25 -3.96
CA VAL A 134 -14.96 -10.61 -3.79
C VAL A 134 -16.44 -10.58 -3.42
N THR A 135 -16.87 -9.64 -2.58
CA THR A 135 -18.26 -9.50 -2.18
C THR A 135 -19.13 -9.03 -3.35
N ALA A 136 -18.68 -8.01 -4.09
CA ALA A 136 -19.36 -7.54 -5.30
C ALA A 136 -19.53 -8.67 -6.33
N ALA A 137 -18.47 -9.43 -6.61
CA ALA A 137 -18.53 -10.57 -7.53
C ALA A 137 -19.49 -11.67 -7.05
N LYS A 138 -19.56 -11.91 -5.73
CA LYS A 138 -20.49 -12.88 -5.14
C LYS A 138 -21.95 -12.43 -5.27
N ASP A 139 -22.23 -11.17 -4.96
CA ASP A 139 -23.58 -10.61 -5.03
C ASP A 139 -24.09 -10.59 -6.47
N GLU A 140 -23.22 -10.25 -7.42
CA GLU A 140 -23.55 -10.26 -8.83
C GLU A 140 -23.78 -11.69 -9.37
N CYS A 141 -22.96 -12.66 -8.96
CA CYS A 141 -23.17 -14.07 -9.27
C CYS A 141 -24.53 -14.58 -8.74
N LEU A 142 -24.89 -14.21 -7.51
CA LEU A 142 -26.19 -14.56 -6.92
C LEU A 142 -27.36 -13.93 -7.71
N ALA A 143 -27.23 -12.69 -8.16
CA ALA A 143 -28.24 -12.03 -8.98
C ALA A 143 -28.43 -12.74 -10.33
N LEU A 144 -27.35 -13.14 -11.00
CA LEU A 144 -27.39 -13.88 -12.27
C LEU A 144 -28.06 -15.26 -12.12
N VAL A 145 -27.73 -16.00 -11.05
CA VAL A 145 -28.36 -17.30 -10.77
C VAL A 145 -29.85 -17.15 -10.49
N GLY A 146 -30.26 -16.09 -9.78
CA GLY A 146 -31.66 -15.77 -9.53
C GLY A 146 -32.43 -15.53 -10.84
N ALA A 147 -31.90 -14.65 -11.70
CA ALA A 147 -32.50 -14.33 -13.00
C ALA A 147 -32.62 -15.56 -13.91
N ALA A 148 -31.57 -16.40 -13.98
CA ALA A 148 -31.59 -17.62 -14.77
C ALA A 148 -32.65 -18.63 -14.29
N LYS A 149 -32.85 -18.73 -12.98
CA LYS A 149 -33.87 -19.61 -12.40
C LYS A 149 -35.30 -19.12 -12.69
N GLU A 150 -35.51 -17.81 -12.66
CA GLU A 150 -36.80 -17.20 -12.99
C GLU A 150 -37.14 -17.37 -14.49
N GLU A 151 -36.15 -17.19 -15.38
CA GLU A 151 -36.30 -17.44 -16.82
C GLU A 151 -36.61 -18.92 -17.12
N ALA A 152 -35.93 -19.86 -16.44
CA ALA A 152 -36.21 -21.28 -16.57
C ALA A 152 -37.62 -21.65 -16.08
N ALA A 153 -38.10 -21.03 -14.99
CA ALA A 153 -39.46 -21.22 -14.49
C ALA A 153 -40.51 -20.67 -15.46
N ALA A 154 -40.26 -19.50 -16.06
CA ALA A 154 -41.14 -18.92 -17.07
C ALA A 154 -41.24 -19.80 -18.32
N ALA A 155 -40.11 -20.34 -18.81
CA ALA A 155 -40.09 -21.25 -19.95
C ALA A 155 -40.85 -22.56 -19.67
N ALA A 156 -40.70 -23.13 -18.47
CA ALA A 156 -41.44 -24.33 -18.07
C ALA A 156 -42.96 -24.09 -18.00
N ILE A 157 -43.40 -22.90 -17.55
CA ILE A 157 -44.82 -22.53 -17.52
C ILE A 157 -45.39 -22.39 -18.94
N VAL A 158 -44.61 -21.84 -19.88
CA VAL A 158 -45.04 -21.73 -21.28
C VAL A 158 -45.18 -23.12 -21.91
N ALA A 159 -44.18 -23.99 -21.75
CA ALA A 159 -44.23 -25.37 -22.25
C ALA A 159 -45.42 -26.14 -21.68
N ALA A 160 -45.67 -26.04 -20.37
CA ALA A 160 -46.81 -26.70 -19.73
C ALA A 160 -48.17 -26.18 -20.24
N LYS A 161 -48.27 -24.89 -20.62
CA LYS A 161 -49.50 -24.34 -21.22
C LYS A 161 -49.72 -24.84 -22.65
N GLU A 162 -48.66 -24.98 -23.44
CA GLU A 162 -48.73 -25.52 -24.79
C GLU A 162 -49.14 -27.01 -24.77
N ASP A 163 -48.55 -27.81 -23.89
CA ASP A 163 -48.92 -29.22 -23.69
C ASP A 163 -50.38 -29.37 -23.24
N ALA A 164 -50.83 -28.52 -22.30
CA ALA A 164 -52.23 -28.53 -21.85
C ALA A 164 -53.20 -28.14 -22.98
N ALA A 165 -52.83 -27.19 -23.84
CA ALA A 165 -53.63 -26.80 -24.99
C ALA A 165 -53.72 -27.95 -26.03
N ALA A 166 -52.60 -28.62 -26.31
CA ALA A 166 -52.56 -29.77 -27.21
C ALA A 166 -53.43 -30.93 -26.70
N ALA A 167 -53.37 -31.25 -25.40
CA ALA A 167 -54.20 -32.28 -24.79
C ALA A 167 -55.71 -31.96 -24.89
N LEU A 168 -56.09 -30.69 -24.77
CA LEU A 168 -57.48 -30.25 -24.87
C LEU A 168 -58.02 -30.34 -26.30
N VAL A 169 -57.19 -30.06 -27.30
CA VAL A 169 -57.52 -30.26 -28.72
C VAL A 169 -57.73 -31.75 -29.00
N ALA A 170 -56.79 -32.61 -28.58
CA ALA A 170 -56.90 -34.05 -28.77
C ALA A 170 -58.17 -34.62 -28.11
N ALA A 171 -58.48 -34.21 -26.87
CA ALA A 171 -59.70 -34.66 -26.18
C ALA A 171 -60.99 -34.21 -26.89
N LYS A 172 -61.01 -33.02 -27.50
CA LYS A 172 -62.15 -32.56 -28.29
C LYS A 172 -62.32 -33.35 -29.58
N GLU A 173 -61.22 -33.69 -30.25
CA GLU A 173 -61.24 -34.51 -31.47
C GLU A 173 -61.72 -35.94 -31.17
N GLU A 174 -61.25 -36.53 -30.07
CA GLU A 174 -61.72 -37.85 -29.61
C GLU A 174 -63.21 -37.83 -29.23
N ALA A 175 -63.66 -36.80 -28.50
CA ALA A 175 -65.08 -36.65 -28.17
C ALA A 175 -65.96 -36.45 -29.42
N ALA A 176 -65.48 -35.71 -30.42
CA ALA A 176 -66.16 -35.53 -31.69
C ALA A 176 -66.26 -36.85 -32.47
N ALA A 177 -65.18 -37.64 -32.52
CA ALA A 177 -65.17 -38.95 -33.15
C ALA A 177 -66.14 -39.93 -32.48
N ALA A 178 -66.19 -39.95 -31.14
CA ALA A 178 -67.12 -40.79 -30.39
C ALA A 178 -68.59 -40.41 -30.65
N LEU A 179 -68.89 -39.12 -30.80
CA LEU A 179 -70.25 -38.64 -31.08
C LEU A 179 -70.70 -39.00 -32.51
N VAL A 180 -69.78 -39.02 -33.47
CA VAL A 180 -70.05 -39.49 -34.84
C VAL A 180 -70.30 -41.00 -34.87
N ALA A 181 -69.56 -41.80 -34.09
CA ALA A 181 -69.74 -43.25 -34.01
C ALA A 181 -71.04 -43.69 -33.30
N ALA A 182 -71.65 -42.80 -32.51
CA ALA A 182 -72.89 -43.05 -31.77
C ALA A 182 -74.18 -42.68 -32.54
N LYS A 183 -74.07 -42.18 -33.78
CA LYS A 183 -75.19 -41.87 -34.68
C LYS A 183 -75.35 -42.94 -35.75
#